data_AF-A0A3D4P003-F1
#
_entry.id   AF-A0A3D4P003-F1
#
_cell.length_a   1.000
_cell.length_b   1.000
_cell.length_c   1.000
_cell.angle_alpha   90.00
_cell.angle_beta   90.00
_cell.angle_gamma   90.00
#
_symmetry.space_group_name_H-M   'P 1'
#
loop_
_entity.id
_entity.type
_entity.pdbx_description
1 polymer ?
#
loop_
_entity_poly.entity_id
_entity_poly.type
_entity_poly.pdbx_seq_one_letter_code
_entity_poly.pdbx_strand_id
1 'polypeptide(L)'
;GKTIGKRIQEGQIPVYVERFGSSAEEIFVTAPDLKHKYGERFNELPTGAMGLYSYFKRLSQGVRQLMAGNRKFSLGYITRDDIAALTMDAAKVSGISFILDVDKEEVEKILKS
;
A
#
# COMPACT_ATOMS: atom_id res chain seq x y z
N GLY A 1 0.08 14.42 -1.89
CA GLY A 1 -1.27 14.99 -2.14
C GLY A 1 -1.26 16.50 -2.01
N LYS A 2 -1.37 17.03 -0.79
CA LYS A 2 -1.56 18.47 -0.50
C LYS A 2 -0.51 19.39 -1.15
N THR A 3 0.78 19.07 -1.01
CA THR A 3 1.87 19.90 -1.57
C THR A 3 1.81 19.97 -3.09
N ILE A 4 1.61 18.83 -3.75
CA ILE A 4 1.48 18.77 -5.22
C ILE A 4 0.22 19.52 -5.68
N GLY A 5 -0.89 19.37 -4.95
CA GLY A 5 -2.11 20.13 -5.24
C GLY A 5 -1.92 21.64 -5.20
N LYS A 6 -1.19 22.16 -4.21
CA LYS A 6 -0.86 23.58 -4.13
C LYS A 6 0.01 24.03 -5.31
N ARG A 7 1.04 23.24 -5.66
CA ARG A 7 1.92 23.52 -6.81
C ARG A 7 1.18 23.52 -8.15
N ILE A 8 0.16 22.66 -8.31
CA ILE A 8 -0.74 22.68 -9.48
C ILE A 8 -1.50 24.01 -9.57
N GLN A 9 -2.09 24.46 -8.46
CA GLN A 9 -2.82 25.74 -8.42
C GLN A 9 -1.92 26.95 -8.69
N GLU A 10 -0.66 26.88 -8.25
CA GLU A 10 0.36 27.92 -8.47
C GLU A 10 1.01 27.85 -9.85
N GLY A 11 0.71 26.83 -10.66
CA GLY A 11 1.38 26.60 -11.96
C GLY A 11 2.87 26.24 -11.83
N GLN A 12 3.32 25.83 -10.64
CA GLN A 12 4.73 25.53 -10.32
C GLN A 12 4.97 24.04 -10.10
N ILE A 13 4.45 23.22 -11.01
CA ILE A 13 4.52 21.77 -10.91
C ILE A 13 5.97 21.33 -11.10
N PRO A 14 6.53 20.50 -10.19
CA PRO A 14 7.88 19.98 -10.39
C PRO A 14 7.98 19.15 -11.67
N VAL A 15 9.08 19.29 -12.42
CA VAL A 15 9.30 18.60 -13.71
C VAL A 15 9.06 17.09 -13.65
N TYR A 16 9.42 16.44 -12.55
CA TYR A 16 9.22 14.99 -12.37
C TYR A 16 7.74 14.58 -12.23
N VAL A 17 6.85 15.53 -11.94
CA VAL A 17 5.39 15.37 -11.87
C VAL A 17 4.73 15.84 -13.16
N GLU A 18 5.23 16.92 -13.75
CA GLU A 18 4.68 17.54 -14.97
C GLU A 18 4.62 16.56 -16.16
N ARG A 19 5.54 15.60 -16.23
CA ARG A 19 5.50 14.50 -17.23
C ARG A 19 4.21 13.67 -17.19
N PHE A 20 3.46 13.72 -16.09
CA PHE A 20 2.18 13.02 -15.93
C PHE A 20 0.97 13.92 -16.20
N GLY A 21 1.19 15.21 -16.46
CA GLY A 21 0.15 16.20 -16.74
C GLY A 21 0.30 17.47 -15.91
N SER A 22 -0.67 18.37 -16.08
CA SER A 22 -0.68 19.70 -15.47
C SER A 22 -1.86 19.92 -14.52
N SER A 23 -2.83 19.00 -14.50
CA SER A 23 -4.02 19.07 -13.65
C SER A 23 -4.04 17.96 -12.59
N ALA A 24 -4.89 18.14 -11.57
CA ALA A 24 -5.10 17.09 -10.56
C ALA A 24 -5.70 15.81 -11.17
N GLU A 25 -6.50 15.93 -12.23
CA GLU A 25 -7.09 14.78 -12.92
C GLU A 25 -6.06 13.94 -13.66
N GLU A 26 -5.07 14.59 -14.29
CA GLU A 26 -3.99 13.90 -15.00
C GLU A 26 -2.94 13.34 -14.03
N ILE A 27 -2.59 14.10 -12.99
CA ILE A 27 -1.49 13.75 -12.08
C ILE A 27 -1.87 12.64 -11.09
N PHE A 28 -3.10 12.61 -10.60
CA PHE A 28 -3.52 11.59 -9.62
C PHE A 28 -4.12 10.38 -10.32
N VAL A 29 -3.44 9.24 -10.24
CA VAL A 29 -3.84 7.98 -10.92
C VAL A 29 -5.27 7.52 -10.61
N THR A 30 -5.81 7.86 -9.44
CA THR A 30 -7.18 7.49 -9.03
C THR A 30 -8.22 8.56 -9.36
N ALA A 31 -7.82 9.70 -9.94
CA ALA A 31 -8.74 10.80 -10.22
C ALA A 31 -9.85 10.42 -11.22
N PRO A 32 -9.61 9.65 -12.30
CA PRO A 32 -10.68 9.21 -13.18
C PRO A 32 -11.78 8.41 -12.45
N ASP A 33 -11.38 7.45 -11.60
CA ASP A 33 -12.31 6.66 -10.78
C ASP A 33 -13.12 7.56 -9.82
N LEU A 34 -12.44 8.53 -9.20
CA LEU A 34 -13.07 9.47 -8.27
C LEU A 34 -14.04 10.41 -9.01
N LYS A 35 -13.68 10.89 -10.20
CA LYS A 35 -14.53 11.75 -11.02
C LYS A 35 -15.76 11.00 -11.51
N HIS A 36 -15.60 9.75 -11.95
CA HIS A 36 -16.74 8.90 -12.27
C HIS A 36 -17.67 8.68 -11.07
N LYS A 37 -17.10 8.50 -9.86
CA LYS A 37 -17.88 8.27 -8.63
C LYS A 37 -18.61 9.52 -8.12
N TYR A 38 -17.99 10.68 -8.20
CA TYR A 38 -18.49 11.91 -7.57
C TYR A 38 -19.08 12.94 -8.54
N GLY A 39 -18.89 12.76 -9.85
CA GLY A 39 -19.39 13.70 -10.88
C GLY A 39 -18.89 15.12 -10.63
N GLU A 40 -19.80 16.09 -10.64
CA GLU A 40 -19.51 17.51 -10.39
C GLU A 40 -18.82 17.77 -9.04
N ARG A 41 -19.15 16.95 -8.01
CA ARG A 41 -18.56 17.07 -6.68
C ARG A 41 -17.09 16.66 -6.62
N PHE A 42 -16.54 16.11 -7.71
CA PHE A 42 -15.11 15.84 -7.82
C PHE A 42 -14.26 17.08 -7.55
N ASN A 43 -14.71 18.25 -8.02
CA ASN A 43 -14.00 19.51 -7.86
C ASN A 43 -13.93 19.99 -6.40
N GLU A 44 -14.80 19.47 -5.52
CA GLU A 44 -14.77 19.74 -4.08
C GLU A 44 -13.70 18.90 -3.35
N LEU A 45 -13.15 17.86 -3.99
CA LEU A 45 -12.23 16.94 -3.34
C LEU A 45 -10.85 17.57 -3.10
N PRO A 46 -10.34 17.57 -1.86
CA PRO A 46 -8.98 18.00 -1.60
C PRO A 46 -7.96 17.05 -2.26
N THR A 47 -6.96 17.60 -2.94
CA THR A 47 -5.81 16.86 -3.49
C THR A 47 -5.02 16.07 -2.44
N GLY A 48 -5.08 16.49 -1.18
CA GLY A 48 -4.59 15.72 -0.03
C GLY A 48 -5.34 14.41 0.14
N ALA A 49 -6.67 14.44 0.10
CA ALA A 49 -7.53 13.26 0.21
C ALA A 49 -7.37 12.34 -0.99
N MET A 50 -7.28 12.89 -2.22
CA MET A 50 -6.97 12.11 -3.42
C MET A 50 -5.65 11.33 -3.28
N GLY A 51 -4.59 12.00 -2.79
CA GLY A 51 -3.31 11.33 -2.54
C GLY A 51 -3.38 10.21 -1.49
N LEU A 52 -4.14 10.41 -0.41
CA LEU A 52 -4.34 9.36 0.61
C LEU A 52 -5.15 8.18 0.05
N TYR A 53 -6.18 8.46 -0.74
CA TYR A 53 -6.97 7.43 -1.42
C TYR A 53 -6.11 6.60 -2.39
N SER A 54 -5.27 7.25 -3.21
CA SER A 54 -4.32 6.54 -4.08
C SER A 54 -3.36 5.65 -3.28
N TYR A 55 -2.86 6.13 -2.13
CA TYR A 55 -2.01 5.33 -1.23
C TYR A 55 -2.73 4.09 -0.72
N PHE A 56 -3.98 4.21 -0.24
CA PHE A 56 -4.76 3.07 0.21
C PHE A 56 -5.08 2.08 -0.91
N LYS A 57 -5.33 2.54 -2.14
CA LYS A 57 -5.52 1.65 -3.31
C LYS A 57 -4.27 0.80 -3.55
N ARG A 58 -3.07 1.41 -3.49
CA ARG A 58 -1.79 0.69 -3.60
C ARG A 58 -1.56 -0.26 -2.43
N LEU A 59 -1.82 0.17 -1.19
CA LEU A 59 -1.70 -0.69 -0.01
C LEU A 59 -2.61 -1.91 -0.13
N SER A 60 -3.88 -1.68 -0.48
CA SER A 60 -4.88 -2.74 -0.69
C SER A 60 -4.44 -3.73 -1.78
N GLN A 61 -3.81 -3.25 -2.85
CA GLN A 61 -3.22 -4.11 -3.88
C GLN A 61 -2.07 -4.96 -3.31
N GLY A 62 -1.12 -4.35 -2.59
CA GLY A 62 0.02 -5.07 -2.00
C GLY A 62 -0.43 -6.17 -1.03
N VAL A 63 -1.42 -5.89 -0.19
CA VAL A 63 -2.01 -6.90 0.70
C VAL A 63 -2.64 -8.04 -0.10
N ARG A 64 -3.39 -7.76 -1.17
CA ARG A 64 -3.94 -8.81 -2.04
C ARG A 64 -2.85 -9.65 -2.71
N GLN A 65 -1.72 -9.06 -3.09
CA GLN A 65 -0.60 -9.80 -3.67
C GLN A 65 0.04 -10.74 -2.63
N LEU A 66 0.23 -10.26 -1.40
CA LEU A 66 0.71 -11.09 -0.29
C LEU A 66 -0.27 -12.23 0.02
N MET A 67 -1.57 -11.93 0.07
CA MET A 67 -2.66 -12.90 0.24
C MET A 67 -2.64 -13.96 -0.87
N ALA A 68 -2.52 -13.56 -2.13
CA ALA A 68 -2.45 -14.48 -3.26
C ALA A 68 -1.20 -15.36 -3.20
N GLY A 69 -0.04 -14.80 -2.83
CA GLY A 69 1.21 -15.54 -2.64
C GLY A 69 1.09 -16.63 -1.57
N ASN A 70 0.37 -16.35 -0.48
CA ASN A 70 0.10 -17.30 0.60
C ASN A 70 -1.17 -18.14 0.38
N ARG A 71 -1.86 -18.00 -0.76
CA ARG A 71 -3.14 -18.67 -1.09
C ARG A 71 -4.25 -18.45 -0.04
N LYS A 72 -4.28 -17.25 0.56
CA LYS A 72 -5.23 -16.85 1.60
C LYS A 72 -6.17 -15.77 1.07
N PHE A 73 -7.34 -16.15 0.59
CA PHE A 73 -8.25 -15.25 -0.16
C PHE A 73 -9.20 -14.41 0.71
N SER A 74 -9.06 -14.47 2.03
CA SER A 74 -9.82 -13.64 2.97
C SER A 74 -8.89 -13.09 4.05
N LEU A 75 -9.18 -11.86 4.51
CA LEU A 75 -8.40 -11.20 5.56
C LEU A 75 -8.36 -11.99 6.87
N GLY A 76 -9.38 -12.83 7.14
CA GLY A 76 -9.39 -13.67 8.33
C GLY A 76 -8.35 -14.80 8.33
N TYR A 77 -7.74 -15.09 7.18
CA TYR A 77 -6.73 -16.14 7.06
C TYR A 77 -5.30 -15.62 7.12
N ILE A 78 -5.08 -14.33 6.85
CA ILE A 78 -3.74 -13.75 6.91
C ILE A 78 -3.35 -13.47 8.36
N THR A 79 -2.11 -13.81 8.69
CA THR A 79 -1.53 -13.77 10.02
C THR A 79 -0.12 -13.22 9.95
N ARG A 80 0.47 -12.91 11.10
CA ARG A 80 1.87 -12.47 11.16
C ARG A 80 2.86 -13.59 10.87
N ASP A 81 2.42 -14.84 10.91
CA ASP A 81 3.23 -16.02 10.58
C ASP A 81 3.39 -16.20 9.06
N ASP A 82 2.65 -15.45 8.24
CA ASP A 82 2.81 -15.41 6.76
C ASP A 82 4.03 -14.59 6.29
N ILE A 83 4.80 -14.02 7.23
CA ILE A 83 5.99 -13.23 6.95
C ILE A 83 7.13 -13.63 7.90
N ALA A 84 8.37 -13.44 7.46
CA ALA A 84 9.57 -13.71 8.24
C ALA A 84 10.51 -12.51 8.21
N ALA A 85 11.23 -12.29 9.30
CA ALA A 85 12.26 -11.28 9.39
C ALA A 85 13.57 -11.80 8.78
N LEU A 86 14.17 -11.03 7.87
CA LEU A 86 15.43 -11.41 7.22
C LEU A 86 16.66 -11.09 8.06
N THR A 87 16.52 -10.28 9.11
CA THR A 87 17.62 -9.93 10.03
C THR A 87 17.19 -10.12 11.47
N MET A 88 18.16 -10.42 12.34
CA MET A 88 17.91 -10.57 13.78
C MET A 88 17.42 -9.25 14.41
N ASP A 89 17.92 -8.10 13.96
CA ASP A 89 17.46 -6.80 14.45
C ASP A 89 16.00 -6.55 14.09
N ALA A 90 15.60 -6.86 12.85
CA ALA A 90 14.21 -6.76 12.44
C ALA A 90 13.32 -7.70 13.26
N ALA A 91 13.78 -8.93 13.51
CA ALA A 91 13.06 -9.89 14.35
C ALA A 91 12.88 -9.34 15.78
N LYS A 92 13.96 -8.82 16.38
CA LYS A 92 13.97 -8.27 17.74
C LYS A 92 13.05 -7.06 17.90
N VAL A 93 13.02 -6.15 16.91
CA VAL A 93 12.21 -4.93 16.97
C VAL A 93 10.73 -5.21 16.62
N SER A 94 10.49 -6.07 15.63
CA SER A 94 9.14 -6.28 15.11
C SER A 94 8.37 -7.41 15.81
N GLY A 95 9.08 -8.34 16.47
CA GLY A 95 8.51 -9.58 16.99
C GLY A 95 8.07 -10.56 15.88
N ILE A 96 8.58 -10.41 14.65
CA ILE A 96 8.39 -11.39 13.56
C ILE A 96 9.51 -12.42 13.65
N SER A 97 9.19 -13.71 13.48
CA SER A 97 10.17 -14.79 13.52
C SER A 97 11.32 -14.57 12.54
N PHE A 98 12.54 -14.80 13.01
CA PHE A 98 13.73 -14.77 12.15
C PHE A 98 13.66 -15.93 11.14
N ILE A 99 14.12 -15.70 9.91
CA ILE A 99 13.95 -16.64 8.79
C ILE A 99 14.46 -18.06 9.08
N LEU A 100 15.50 -18.21 9.92
CA LEU A 100 16.04 -19.53 10.29
C LEU A 100 15.25 -20.25 11.39
N ASP A 101 14.35 -19.55 12.06
CA ASP A 101 13.51 -20.09 13.13
C ASP A 101 12.06 -20.35 12.68
N VAL A 102 11.72 -20.01 11.44
CA VAL A 102 10.39 -20.28 10.86
C VAL A 102 10.10 -21.78 10.89
N ASP A 103 8.89 -22.14 11.32
CA ASP A 103 8.39 -23.52 11.43
C ASP A 103 9.19 -24.47 12.34
N LYS A 104 10.18 -23.96 13.09
CA LYS A 104 11.04 -24.78 13.97
C LYS A 104 10.22 -25.60 14.96
N GLU A 105 9.20 -24.99 15.57
CA GLU A 105 8.31 -25.68 16.51
C GLU A 105 7.53 -26.81 15.85
N GLU A 106 7.12 -26.63 14.60
CA GLU A 106 6.35 -27.64 13.86
C GLU A 106 7.24 -28.82 13.45
N VAL A 107 8.47 -28.53 12.98
CA VAL A 107 9.49 -29.55 12.72
C VAL A 107 9.78 -30.37 13.97
N GLU A 108 9.94 -29.74 15.13
CA GLU A 108 10.19 -30.46 16.38
C GLU A 108 9.05 -31.38 16.79
N LYS A 109 7.78 -30.99 16.57
CA LYS A 109 6.63 -31.85 16.86
C LYS A 109 6.62 -33.09 15.98
N ILE A 110 6.91 -32.92 14.68
CA ILE A 110 6.97 -34.03 13.72
C ILE A 110 8.07 -35.02 14.09
N LEU A 111 9.25 -34.54 14.48
CA LEU A 111 10.39 -35.40 14.84
C LEU A 111 10.24 -36.14 16.17
N LYS A 112 9.36 -35.66 17.06
CA LYS A 112 9.06 -36.28 18.36
C LYS A 112 7.85 -37.22 18.31
N SER A 113 7.16 -37.29 17.16
CA SER A 113 6.06 -38.25 16.88
C SER A 113 6.60 -39.56 16.34
#